data_AF-A0A2M7PLH1-F1
#
_entry.id   AF-A0A2M7PLH1-F1
#
_cell.length_a   1.000
_cell.length_b   1.000
_cell.length_c   1.000
_cell.angle_alpha   90.00
_cell.angle_beta   90.00
_cell.angle_gamma   90.00
#
_symmetry.space_group_name_H-M   'P 1'
#
loop_
_entity.id
_entity.type
_entity.pdbx_description
1 polymer ?
#
loop_
_entity_poly.entity_id
_entity_poly.type
_entity_poly.pdbx_seq_one_letter_code
_entity_poly.pdbx_strand_id
1 'polypeptide(L)'
;MIKELKYPKYLNLTEEELDQRVEKAYKLLSFCKVCPHQCKVNRLVRQQGFCRSGKEVLISSYNAHFGEEPPLVGSSGSGTIFFTNCNLRCVYCQNYPISQLGNGNKVTLLELAKI
;
A
#
# COMPACT_ATOMS: atom_id res chain seq x y z
N MET A 1 31.01 2.98 19.53
CA MET A 1 30.95 1.75 18.70
C MET A 1 29.72 1.83 17.82
N ILE A 2 29.89 1.90 16.51
CA ILE A 2 28.78 1.81 15.55
C ILE A 2 28.43 0.31 15.46
N LYS A 3 27.23 -0.09 15.91
CA LYS A 3 26.74 -1.45 15.66
C LYS A 3 26.57 -1.63 14.16
N GLU A 4 27.17 -2.68 13.59
CA GLU A 4 26.89 -3.08 12.21
C GLU A 4 25.40 -3.44 12.08
N LEU A 5 24.67 -2.67 11.29
CA LEU A 5 23.26 -2.91 11.01
C LEU A 5 23.14 -3.89 9.84
N LYS A 6 22.24 -4.87 9.97
CA LYS A 6 21.88 -5.76 8.87
C LYS A 6 21.17 -4.97 7.77
N TYR A 7 21.50 -5.28 6.52
CA TYR A 7 20.74 -4.81 5.36
C TYR A 7 19.88 -5.97 4.83
N PRO A 8 18.60 -5.75 4.50
CA PRO A 8 17.84 -4.50 4.60
C PRO A 8 17.51 -4.08 6.05
N LYS A 9 17.29 -2.77 6.27
CA LYS A 9 17.16 -2.16 7.61
C LYS A 9 16.11 -2.80 8.52
N TYR A 10 15.02 -3.33 7.96
CA TYR A 10 13.93 -3.93 8.74
C TYR A 10 14.37 -5.21 9.49
N LEU A 11 15.46 -5.87 9.06
CA LEU A 11 16.02 -7.05 9.74
C LEU A 11 16.65 -6.72 11.11
N ASN A 12 16.76 -5.43 11.47
CA ASN A 12 17.23 -4.99 12.77
C ASN A 12 16.09 -4.73 13.77
N LEU A 13 14.82 -4.86 13.36
CA LEU A 13 13.67 -4.68 14.24
C LEU A 13 13.50 -5.91 15.14
N THR A 14 13.21 -5.67 16.41
CA THR A 14 12.70 -6.73 17.29
C THR A 14 11.23 -7.02 16.97
N GLU A 15 10.75 -8.20 17.34
CA GLU A 15 9.33 -8.55 17.22
C GLU A 15 8.45 -7.55 17.98
N GLU A 16 8.85 -7.18 19.19
CA GLU A 16 8.15 -6.18 20.01
C GLU A 16 8.06 -4.82 19.31
N GLU A 17 9.15 -4.34 18.71
CA GLU A 17 9.12 -3.06 17.98
C GLU A 17 8.23 -3.16 16.73
N LEU A 18 8.23 -4.30 16.05
CA LEU A 18 7.34 -4.54 14.91
C LEU A 18 5.87 -4.49 15.34
N ASP A 19 5.51 -5.17 16.43
CA ASP A 19 4.15 -5.19 16.96
C ASP A 19 3.66 -3.79 17.36
N GLN A 20 4.50 -3.01 18.04
CA GLN A 20 4.19 -1.62 18.40
C GLN A 20 3.93 -0.75 17.16
N ARG A 21 4.72 -0.94 16.08
CA ARG A 21 4.53 -0.21 14.81
C ARG A 21 3.23 -0.63 14.12
N VAL A 22 2.90 -1.93 14.15
CA VAL A 22 1.63 -2.46 13.61
C VAL A 22 0.43 -1.87 14.34
N GLU A 23 0.45 -1.87 15.68
CA GLU A 23 -0.62 -1.28 16.49
C GLU A 23 -0.81 0.21 16.16
N LYS A 24 0.30 0.97 16.10
CA LYS A 24 0.28 2.39 15.74
C LYS A 24 -0.32 2.62 14.35
N ALA A 25 0.03 1.78 13.37
CA ALA A 25 -0.51 1.87 12.02
C ALA A 25 -2.03 1.61 11.98
N TYR A 26 -2.53 0.59 12.69
CA TYR A 26 -3.97 0.34 12.78
C TYR A 26 -4.71 1.46 13.53
N LYS A 27 -4.10 2.02 14.57
CA LYS A 27 -4.69 3.16 15.31
C LYS A 27 -4.83 4.40 14.42
N LEU A 28 -3.90 4.66 13.51
CA LEU A 28 -4.01 5.77 12.55
C LEU A 28 -5.24 5.66 11.64
N LEU A 29 -5.80 4.46 11.45
CA LEU A 29 -6.99 4.27 10.62
C LEU A 29 -8.28 4.79 11.26
N SER A 30 -8.35 4.95 12.58
CA SER A 30 -9.54 5.47 13.27
C SER A 30 -9.75 6.98 13.10
N PHE A 31 -8.67 7.71 12.80
CA PHE A 31 -8.67 9.14 12.52
C PHE A 31 -7.68 9.44 11.40
N CYS A 32 -8.03 9.00 10.19
CA CYS A 32 -7.08 8.84 9.09
C CYS A 32 -6.47 10.16 8.58
N LYS A 33 -5.15 10.29 8.75
CA LYS A 33 -4.31 11.40 8.23
C LYS A 33 -3.16 10.94 7.32
N VAL A 34 -3.24 9.72 6.78
CA VAL A 34 -2.15 9.08 6.01
C VAL A 34 -1.82 9.84 4.71
N CYS A 35 -2.81 10.48 4.09
CA CYS A 35 -2.61 11.28 2.88
C CYS A 35 -2.80 12.79 3.15
N PRO A 36 -2.30 13.68 2.28
CA PRO A 36 -2.37 15.14 2.47
C PRO A 36 -3.78 15.72 2.65
N HIS A 37 -4.82 15.02 2.20
CA HIS A 37 -6.21 15.45 2.40
C HIS A 37 -6.66 15.43 3.86
N GLN A 38 -5.96 14.68 4.73
CA GLN A 38 -6.24 14.58 6.16
C GLN A 38 -7.75 14.47 6.49
N CYS A 39 -8.44 13.56 5.79
CA CYS A 39 -9.90 13.45 5.84
C CYS A 39 -10.47 13.07 7.22
N LYS A 40 -9.63 12.58 8.16
CA LYS A 40 -10.00 12.25 9.56
C LYS A 40 -11.09 11.19 9.74
N VAL A 41 -11.53 10.53 8.65
CA VAL A 41 -12.54 9.48 8.71
C VAL A 41 -12.02 8.24 9.44
N ASN A 42 -12.95 7.50 10.05
CA ASN A 42 -12.67 6.24 10.73
C ASN A 42 -12.82 5.05 9.78
N ARG A 43 -11.70 4.54 9.28
CA ARG A 43 -11.67 3.39 8.35
C ARG A 43 -12.06 2.07 9.02
N LEU A 44 -11.92 1.97 10.35
CA LEU A 44 -12.25 0.75 11.11
C LEU A 44 -13.75 0.47 11.10
N VAL A 45 -14.58 1.52 10.99
CA VAL A 45 -16.04 1.44 10.84
C VAL A 45 -16.48 1.73 9.39
N ARG A 46 -15.60 1.46 8.43
CA ARG A 46 -15.84 1.55 6.97
C ARG A 46 -16.19 2.95 6.43
N GLN A 47 -15.84 4.03 7.13
CA GLN A 47 -16.01 5.37 6.57
C GLN A 47 -15.02 5.64 5.42
N GLN A 48 -15.51 6.33 4.39
CA GLN A 48 -14.74 6.70 3.21
C GLN A 48 -14.43 8.20 3.20
N GLY A 49 -13.17 8.54 2.88
CA GLY A 49 -12.73 9.89 2.57
C GLY A 49 -12.42 10.04 1.08
N PHE A 50 -11.74 11.12 0.70
CA PHE A 50 -11.42 11.45 -0.70
C PHE A 50 -10.80 10.30 -1.50
N CYS A 51 -9.83 9.59 -0.91
CA CYS A 51 -9.15 8.48 -1.56
C CYS A 51 -9.97 7.19 -1.64
N ARG A 52 -11.11 7.08 -0.94
CA ARG A 52 -11.99 5.89 -0.84
C ARG A 52 -11.36 4.57 -0.37
N SER A 53 -10.06 4.52 -0.10
CA SER A 53 -9.41 3.36 0.52
C SER A 53 -9.99 3.05 1.90
N GLY A 54 -10.14 1.77 2.24
CA GLY A 54 -10.63 1.28 3.53
C GLY A 54 -9.54 0.67 4.40
N LYS A 55 -9.94 -0.17 5.37
CA LYS A 55 -9.02 -1.05 6.13
C LYS A 55 -8.60 -2.27 5.31
N GLU A 56 -9.49 -2.77 4.47
CA GLU A 56 -9.26 -3.96 3.64
C GLU A 56 -8.32 -3.64 2.49
N VAL A 57 -7.48 -4.60 2.12
CA VAL A 57 -6.61 -4.52 0.95
C VAL A 57 -7.42 -4.89 -0.29
N LEU A 58 -7.34 -4.03 -1.31
CA LEU A 58 -7.90 -4.31 -2.63
C LEU A 58 -6.78 -4.27 -3.66
N ILE A 59 -6.67 -5.32 -4.47
CA ILE A 59 -5.68 -5.46 -5.54
C ILE A 59 -6.42 -5.62 -6.87
N SER A 60 -6.05 -4.81 -7.86
CA SER A 60 -6.57 -4.96 -9.22
C SER A 60 -5.82 -6.04 -10.00
N SER A 61 -4.49 -6.06 -9.89
CA SER A 61 -3.63 -7.00 -10.60
C SER A 61 -2.24 -7.03 -9.97
N TYR A 62 -1.50 -8.10 -10.26
CA TYR A 62 -0.08 -8.22 -9.98
C TYR A 62 0.56 -9.07 -11.08
N ASN A 63 1.74 -8.68 -11.55
CA ASN A 63 2.43 -9.34 -12.66
C ASN A 63 3.89 -8.89 -12.77
N ALA A 64 4.69 -9.63 -13.54
CA ALA A 64 5.95 -9.12 -14.06
C ALA A 64 5.67 -7.97 -15.04
N HIS A 65 6.28 -6.82 -14.81
CA HIS A 65 6.06 -5.60 -15.58
C HIS A 65 7.35 -5.17 -16.27
N PHE A 66 7.29 -5.12 -17.60
CA PHE A 66 8.40 -4.79 -18.49
C PHE A 66 8.31 -3.37 -19.05
N GLY A 67 7.33 -2.58 -18.58
CA GLY A 67 7.10 -1.20 -19.04
C GLY A 67 7.83 -0.12 -18.22
N GLU A 68 8.51 -0.50 -17.14
CA GLU A 68 9.35 0.43 -16.36
C GLU A 68 10.62 0.82 -17.14
N GLU A 69 11.35 1.79 -16.60
CA GLU A 69 12.65 2.20 -17.14
C GLU A 69 13.67 1.03 -17.11
N PRO A 70 14.60 0.94 -18.08
CA PRO A 70 15.59 -0.14 -18.15
C PRO A 70 16.32 -0.50 -16.84
N PRO A 71 16.75 0.46 -15.98
CA PRO A 71 17.39 0.11 -14.70
C PRO A 71 16.47 -0.59 -13.69
N LEU A 72 15.14 -0.50 -13.85
CA LEU A 72 14.15 -1.12 -12.95
C LEU A 72 13.65 -2.47 -13.47
N VAL A 73 13.59 -2.64 -14.80
CA VAL A 73 13.11 -3.88 -15.45
C VAL A 73 14.12 -5.01 -15.36
N GLY A 74 15.42 -4.69 -15.46
CA GLY A 74 16.47 -5.72 -15.54
C GLY A 74 16.20 -6.71 -16.69
N SER A 75 16.52 -7.99 -16.47
CA SER A 75 16.31 -9.06 -17.46
C SER A 75 14.98 -9.83 -17.29
N SER A 76 14.29 -9.66 -16.17
CA SER A 76 13.11 -10.49 -15.80
C SER A 76 11.84 -9.68 -15.53
N GLY A 77 11.87 -8.36 -15.78
CA GLY A 77 10.77 -7.49 -15.42
C GLY A 77 10.86 -7.04 -13.96
N SER A 78 10.13 -5.98 -13.65
CA SER A 78 9.88 -5.56 -12.28
C SER A 78 8.64 -6.29 -11.73
N GLY A 79 8.63 -6.62 -10.44
CA GLY A 79 7.41 -7.10 -9.80
C GLY A 79 6.48 -5.93 -9.51
N THR A 80 5.28 -5.92 -10.09
CA THR A 80 4.30 -4.85 -9.87
C THR A 80 3.04 -5.40 -9.22
N ILE A 81 2.55 -4.68 -8.21
CA ILE A 81 1.26 -4.93 -7.56
C ILE A 81 0.44 -3.65 -7.66
N PHE A 82 -0.69 -3.69 -8.36
CA PHE A 82 -1.60 -2.57 -8.51
C PHE A 82 -2.69 -2.61 -7.44
N PHE A 83 -2.53 -1.79 -6.41
CA PHE A 83 -3.57 -1.55 -5.42
C PHE A 83 -4.70 -0.69 -5.98
N THR A 84 -5.90 -0.90 -5.45
CA THR A 84 -7.11 -0.19 -5.86
C THR A 84 -7.31 1.10 -5.05
N ASN A 85 -7.83 2.13 -5.73
CA ASN A 85 -8.02 3.51 -5.28
C ASN A 85 -6.76 4.39 -5.26
N CYS A 86 -6.95 5.71 -5.28
CA CYS A 86 -5.88 6.69 -5.21
C CYS A 86 -6.33 7.95 -4.44
N ASN A 87 -5.40 8.60 -3.74
CA ASN A 87 -5.62 9.91 -3.10
C ASN A 87 -5.49 11.09 -4.08
N LEU A 88 -5.26 10.82 -5.36
CA LEU A 88 -5.26 11.77 -6.47
C LEU A 88 -6.48 11.54 -7.38
N ARG A 89 -6.82 12.55 -8.19
CA ARG A 89 -7.92 12.52 -9.17
C ARG A 89 -7.48 13.15 -10.49
N CYS A 90 -6.41 12.62 -11.07
CA CYS A 90 -5.86 13.14 -12.32
C CYS A 90 -6.90 13.08 -13.44
N VAL A 91 -7.06 14.17 -14.19
CA VAL A 91 -7.98 14.26 -15.34
C VAL A 91 -7.59 13.27 -16.44
N TYR A 92 -6.29 13.03 -16.60
CA TYR A 92 -5.68 12.11 -17.58
C TYR A 92 -5.16 10.83 -16.91
N CYS A 93 -5.87 10.30 -15.92
CA CYS A 93 -5.42 9.11 -15.20
C CYS A 93 -5.41 7.87 -16.12
N GLN A 94 -4.22 7.35 -16.44
CA GLN A 94 -4.06 6.09 -17.19
C GLN A 94 -4.67 4.90 -16.43
N ASN A 95 -4.62 4.93 -15.10
CA ASN A 95 -5.16 3.92 -14.20
C ASN A 95 -6.57 4.28 -13.69
N TYR A 96 -7.36 5.02 -14.47
CA TYR A 96 -8.71 5.47 -14.07
C TYR A 96 -9.62 4.33 -13.57
N PRO A 97 -9.70 3.15 -14.24
CA PRO A 97 -10.57 2.07 -13.78
C PRO A 97 -10.25 1.61 -12.35
N ILE A 98 -8.97 1.53 -11.99
CA ILE A 98 -8.56 1.00 -10.68
C ILE A 98 -8.48 2.11 -9.61
N SER A 99 -8.10 3.34 -10.00
CA SER A 99 -7.96 4.46 -9.07
C SER A 99 -9.31 5.15 -8.78
N GLN A 100 -10.15 5.29 -9.80
CA GLN A 100 -11.36 6.11 -9.79
C GLN A 100 -12.66 5.30 -9.89
N LEU A 101 -12.66 4.10 -10.45
CA LEU A 101 -13.84 3.21 -10.39
C LEU A 101 -13.74 2.16 -9.27
N GLY A 102 -12.54 1.99 -8.70
CA GLY A 102 -12.34 1.05 -7.59
C GLY A 102 -12.33 -0.40 -8.03
N ASN A 103 -11.94 -0.66 -9.29
CA ASN A 103 -11.82 -2.02 -9.81
C ASN A 103 -10.68 -2.75 -9.07
N GLY A 104 -11.02 -3.90 -8.49
CA GLY A 104 -10.09 -4.81 -7.82
C GLY A 104 -10.80 -5.74 -6.85
N ASN A 105 -10.07 -6.74 -6.38
CA ASN A 105 -10.59 -7.77 -5.50
C ASN A 105 -10.07 -7.57 -4.07
N LYS A 106 -10.93 -7.82 -3.09
CA LYS A 106 -10.49 -7.89 -1.69
C LYS A 106 -9.59 -9.10 -1.52
N VAL A 107 -8.46 -8.90 -0.86
CA VAL A 107 -7.53 -9.98 -0.51
C VAL A 107 -7.20 -9.92 0.98
N THR A 108 -6.96 -11.08 1.56
CA THR A 108 -6.43 -11.21 2.92
C THR A 108 -4.94 -10.87 2.95
N LEU A 109 -4.41 -10.58 4.15
CA LEU A 109 -2.98 -10.33 4.33
C LEU A 109 -2.14 -11.57 3.98
N LEU A 110 -2.67 -12.78 4.20
CA LEU A 110 -2.00 -14.04 3.86
C LEU A 110 -1.97 -14.29 2.35
N GLU A 111 -3.03 -13.91 1.63
CA GLU A 111 -3.03 -13.95 0.16
C GLU A 111 -2.04 -12.94 -0.40
N LEU A 112 -2.04 -11.70 0.13
CA LEU A 112 -1.08 -10.68 -0.28
C LEU A 112 0.37 -11.13 -0.04
N ALA A 113 0.67 -11.78 1.08
CA ALA A 113 2.02 -12.26 1.38
C ALA A 113 2.52 -13.39 0.46
N LYS A 114 1.63 -14.01 -0.31
CA LYS A 114 1.96 -15.06 -1.30
C LYS A 114 2.13 -14.52 -2.73
N ILE A 115 1.77 -13.25 -2.95
CA ILE A 115 2.04 -12.53 -4.20
C ILE A 115 3.51 -12.14 -4.23
#